data_AF-A0A8B7DJZ8-F1
#
_entry.id   AF-A0A8B7DJZ8-F1
#
_cell.length_a   1.000
_cell.length_b   1.000
_cell.length_c   1.000
_cell.angle_alpha   90.00
_cell.angle_beta   90.00
_cell.angle_gamma   90.00
#
_symmetry.space_group_name_H-M   'P 1'
#
loop_
_entity.id
_entity.type
_entity.pdbx_description
1 polymer ?
#
loop_
_entity_poly.entity_id
_entity_poly.type
_entity_poly.pdbx_seq_one_letter_code
_entity_poly.pdbx_strand_id
1 'polypeptide(L)'
;MPNVAVEALDQFQHVDKAKRTTKYYLSYLETKKWKNSKKLLKKSVRVVLVREPLENIVKNQDSSLIMHPVIQRLIKKKKQLYGQHSFIFVLLINLLFTTIWTALTFTLPQYKFGISSDLTTVAPETIFPNITVLADLTFTKSYDSTLSLDSTISLDSINTTASTTQSISQVEFYTPYDKQSWRFVLEFIGLLLAIYFFIQTKVQFKMATESYAGVKVSRLQELRRDLNFCHPRWPQERKLIEEEIRNISAETMGSLYNAWIVFDMLCYIGLVFLMVTRIILICSKEVDNTYETTLRAHYYAFPVVLFIIWIRFMSSFRPFFAIGPFIAMFGSVAEETVKFTFLFMEFLIPYACMVWIIFGGPQWDDNSYANFDDVMFQLLRITNRDSFSYTNLFTHNGTVNTSEKVVAQLICGSFYAFMSITCISLYIGILSQTFTRVFSNAAATAYMLQAEALIIAEKKLSKKKKKEVQNAIANYCSPEIVFEIEDEAEGASQVLAMLENISRQIEFLQKGQAELKQKSDYIEEEASSLLYEKDKIIDDLSVRIQDLMTSSDT
;
A
#
# COMPACT_ATOMS: atom_id res chain seq x y z
N MET A 1 -1.55 10.38 31.86
CA MET A 1 -2.97 10.77 32.03
C MET A 1 -4.04 9.66 31.83
N PRO A 2 -3.76 8.35 31.59
CA PRO A 2 -4.84 7.42 31.24
C PRO A 2 -5.72 6.97 32.43
N ASN A 3 -5.15 6.71 33.62
CA ASN A 3 -5.90 6.04 34.70
C ASN A 3 -7.11 6.85 35.22
N VAL A 4 -6.94 8.16 35.44
CA VAL A 4 -8.03 9.03 35.91
C VAL A 4 -9.13 9.17 34.85
N ALA A 5 -8.76 9.14 33.56
CA ALA A 5 -9.71 9.23 32.47
C ALA A 5 -10.53 7.94 32.30
N VAL A 6 -9.92 6.78 32.53
CA VAL A 6 -10.61 5.48 32.57
C VAL A 6 -11.61 5.46 33.73
N GLU A 7 -11.18 5.83 34.94
CA GLU A 7 -12.05 5.89 36.12
C GLU A 7 -13.23 6.86 35.95
N ALA A 8 -13.01 7.98 35.27
CA ALA A 8 -14.08 8.91 34.90
C ALA A 8 -15.05 8.32 33.86
N LEU A 9 -14.56 7.50 32.92
CA LEU A 9 -15.40 6.84 31.93
C LEU A 9 -16.27 5.73 32.55
N ASP A 10 -15.75 5.03 33.56
CA ASP A 10 -16.49 4.02 34.32
C ASP A 10 -17.76 4.59 34.98
N GLN A 11 -17.74 5.85 35.39
CA GLN A 11 -18.92 6.53 35.97
C GLN A 11 -20.11 6.63 35.01
N PHE A 12 -19.88 6.52 33.70
CA PHE A 12 -20.93 6.58 32.68
C PHE A 12 -21.50 5.21 32.30
N GLN A 13 -21.04 4.14 32.96
CA GLN A 13 -21.52 2.78 32.81
C GLN A 13 -22.09 2.27 34.13
N HIS A 14 -23.29 1.71 34.08
CA HIS A 14 -23.87 1.03 35.23
C HIS A 14 -24.26 -0.39 34.83
N VAL A 15 -23.58 -1.38 35.40
CA VAL A 15 -23.83 -2.80 35.15
C VAL A 15 -24.76 -3.34 36.24
N ASP A 16 -25.96 -3.75 35.84
CA ASP A 16 -26.89 -4.46 36.71
C ASP A 16 -26.77 -5.96 36.43
N LYS A 17 -25.95 -6.65 37.23
CA LYS A 17 -25.68 -8.09 37.10
C LYS A 17 -26.94 -8.94 37.30
N ALA A 18 -27.87 -8.50 38.15
CA ALA A 18 -29.09 -9.26 38.46
C ALA A 18 -30.06 -9.26 37.28
N LYS A 19 -30.11 -8.15 36.51
CA LYS A 19 -30.96 -8.02 35.33
C LYS A 19 -30.25 -8.30 34.01
N ARG A 20 -28.94 -8.60 34.03
CA ARG A 20 -28.09 -8.73 32.84
C ARG A 20 -28.23 -7.53 31.90
N THR A 21 -28.37 -6.34 32.48
CA THR A 21 -28.52 -5.09 31.73
C THR A 21 -27.38 -4.15 32.05
N THR A 22 -26.73 -3.64 31.02
CA THR A 22 -25.78 -2.54 31.16
C THR A 22 -26.40 -1.25 30.65
N LYS A 23 -26.39 -0.22 31.49
CA LYS A 23 -26.89 1.13 31.17
C LYS A 23 -25.72 2.04 30.84
N TYR A 24 -25.79 2.70 29.68
CA TYR A 24 -24.78 3.67 29.24
C TYR A 24 -25.37 5.09 29.19
N TYR A 25 -24.63 6.06 29.72
CA TYR A 25 -25.04 7.47 29.77
C TYR A 25 -24.30 8.33 28.73
N LEU A 26 -24.50 8.03 27.44
CA LEU A 26 -23.73 8.62 26.34
C LEU A 26 -23.97 10.13 26.13
N SER A 27 -25.13 10.69 26.53
CA SER A 27 -25.45 12.10 26.32
C SER A 27 -24.53 13.08 27.07
N TYR A 28 -23.85 12.62 28.13
CA TYR A 28 -22.92 13.45 28.91
C TYR A 28 -21.57 13.66 28.20
N LEU A 29 -21.29 12.85 27.17
CA LEU A 29 -20.07 12.95 26.35
C LEU A 29 -20.25 13.93 25.16
N GLU A 30 -21.45 14.47 24.93
CA GLU A 30 -21.72 15.40 23.83
C GLU A 30 -21.64 16.89 24.23
N THR A 31 -21.20 17.74 23.27
CA THR A 31 -21.00 19.18 23.48
C THR A 31 -22.24 19.95 23.92
N LYS A 32 -23.47 19.47 23.66
CA LYS A 32 -24.69 20.26 23.91
C LYS A 32 -24.94 20.50 25.40
N LYS A 33 -24.69 19.49 26.26
CA LYS A 33 -24.72 19.67 27.72
C LYS A 33 -23.62 20.61 28.19
N TRP A 34 -22.43 20.53 27.60
CA TRP A 34 -21.28 21.35 27.99
C TRP A 34 -21.42 22.83 27.58
N LYS A 35 -22.07 23.11 26.44
CA LYS A 35 -22.42 24.49 26.03
C LYS A 35 -23.45 25.13 26.96
N ASN A 36 -24.40 24.33 27.47
CA ASN A 36 -25.34 24.78 28.50
C ASN A 36 -24.64 24.99 29.84
N SER A 37 -23.70 24.11 30.22
CA SER A 37 -22.82 24.32 31.37
C SER A 37 -21.94 25.56 31.24
N LYS A 38 -21.45 25.91 30.04
CA LYS A 38 -20.72 27.19 29.79
C LYS A 38 -21.58 28.43 30.04
N LYS A 39 -22.88 28.38 29.73
CA LYS A 39 -23.81 29.49 30.06
C LYS A 39 -24.00 29.62 31.57
N LEU A 40 -24.03 28.51 32.31
CA LEU A 40 -24.08 28.48 33.78
C LEU A 40 -22.73 28.87 34.43
N LEU A 41 -21.62 28.48 33.82
CA LEU A 41 -20.25 28.79 34.23
C LEU A 41 -19.80 30.20 33.82
N LYS A 42 -20.66 31.05 33.23
CA LYS A 42 -20.32 32.49 33.06
C LYS A 42 -19.98 33.20 34.39
N LYS A 43 -20.31 32.59 35.54
CA LYS A 43 -19.90 33.03 36.88
C LYS A 43 -18.54 32.46 37.36
N SER A 44 -17.91 31.56 36.62
CA SER A 44 -16.65 30.87 36.95
C SER A 44 -15.62 31.07 35.84
N VAL A 45 -14.46 31.62 36.19
CA VAL A 45 -13.44 32.25 35.34
C VAL A 45 -12.57 31.24 34.54
N ARG A 46 -13.17 30.17 34.00
CA ARG A 46 -12.45 29.21 33.12
C ARG A 46 -13.20 29.00 31.80
N VAL A 47 -12.93 29.88 30.81
CA VAL A 47 -13.38 29.68 29.43
C VAL A 47 -12.45 28.70 28.72
N VAL A 48 -12.56 27.41 29.05
CA VAL A 48 -11.81 26.36 28.35
C VAL A 48 -12.54 26.03 27.04
N LEU A 49 -11.83 26.03 25.91
CA LEU A 49 -12.34 25.45 24.67
C LEU A 49 -12.26 23.92 24.77
N VAL A 50 -13.19 23.33 25.53
CA VAL A 50 -13.21 21.88 25.75
C VAL A 50 -13.63 21.18 24.46
N ARG A 51 -12.73 20.38 23.89
CA ARG A 51 -13.02 19.47 22.77
C ARG A 51 -13.86 18.30 23.26
N GLU A 52 -14.59 17.67 22.35
CA GLU A 52 -15.31 16.44 22.69
C GLU A 52 -14.31 15.37 23.16
N PRO A 53 -14.66 14.55 24.17
CA PRO A 53 -13.78 13.48 24.66
C PRO A 53 -13.26 12.59 23.52
N LEU A 54 -14.14 12.26 22.56
CA LEU A 54 -13.77 11.48 21.38
C LEU A 54 -12.74 12.19 20.49
N GLU A 55 -12.85 13.51 20.29
CA GLU A 55 -11.87 14.28 19.51
C GLU A 55 -10.51 14.36 20.23
N ASN A 56 -10.52 14.38 21.56
CA ASN A 56 -9.28 14.38 22.35
C ASN A 56 -8.58 13.01 22.33
N ILE A 57 -9.34 11.93 22.51
CA ILE A 57 -8.83 10.54 22.44
C ILE A 57 -8.21 10.28 21.06
N VAL A 58 -8.88 10.72 19.99
CA VAL A 58 -8.37 10.56 18.62
C VAL A 58 -7.11 11.38 18.37
N LYS A 59 -7.05 12.62 18.87
CA LYS A 59 -5.87 13.48 18.69
C LYS A 59 -4.63 12.90 19.38
N ASN A 60 -4.79 12.37 20.59
CA ASN A 60 -3.68 11.82 21.37
C ASN A 60 -3.31 10.39 20.95
N GLN A 61 -4.06 9.78 20.01
CA GLN A 61 -3.90 8.38 19.59
C GLN A 61 -3.91 7.39 20.77
N ASP A 62 -4.70 7.68 21.80
CA ASP A 62 -4.76 6.88 23.04
C ASP A 62 -5.51 5.56 22.81
N SER A 63 -4.76 4.49 22.55
CA SER A 63 -5.31 3.15 22.23
C SER A 63 -6.04 2.48 23.40
N SER A 64 -5.69 2.81 24.64
CA SER A 64 -6.37 2.28 25.83
C SER A 64 -7.76 2.90 26.04
N LEU A 65 -7.89 4.22 25.85
CA LEU A 65 -9.15 4.93 26.02
C LEU A 65 -10.16 4.65 24.90
N ILE A 66 -9.69 4.46 23.66
CA ILE A 66 -10.58 4.16 22.52
C ILE A 66 -11.22 2.76 22.65
N MET A 67 -10.55 1.83 23.35
CA MET A 67 -11.07 0.48 23.64
C MET A 67 -12.12 0.46 24.76
N HIS A 68 -12.31 1.56 25.48
CA HIS A 68 -13.27 1.60 26.58
C HIS A 68 -14.71 1.32 26.09
N PRO A 69 -15.50 0.47 26.76
CA PRO A 69 -16.84 0.05 26.31
C PRO A 69 -17.77 1.24 26.05
N VAL A 70 -17.76 2.26 26.91
CA VAL A 70 -18.55 3.49 26.73
C VAL A 70 -18.22 4.21 25.41
N ILE A 71 -16.93 4.30 25.05
CA ILE A 71 -16.46 4.97 23.83
C ILE A 71 -16.78 4.14 22.59
N GLN A 72 -16.59 2.82 22.64
CA GLN A 72 -16.98 1.91 21.55
C GLN A 72 -18.47 2.02 21.24
N ARG A 73 -19.32 2.08 22.29
CA ARG A 73 -20.78 2.26 22.13
C ARG A 73 -21.12 3.63 21.53
N LEU A 74 -20.46 4.70 21.97
CA LEU A 74 -20.61 6.02 21.37
C LEU A 74 -20.27 6.01 19.87
N ILE A 75 -19.16 5.39 19.48
CA ILE A 75 -18.76 5.24 18.07
C ILE A 75 -19.81 4.46 17.29
N LYS A 76 -20.29 3.33 17.83
CA LYS A 76 -21.32 2.49 17.18
C LYS A 76 -22.62 3.28 16.93
N LYS A 77 -23.08 4.06 17.91
CA LYS A 77 -24.29 4.89 17.76
C LYS A 77 -24.11 6.03 16.77
N LYS A 78 -23.02 6.80 16.87
CA LYS A 78 -22.74 7.86 15.89
C LYS A 78 -22.60 7.29 14.47
N LYS A 79 -22.00 6.10 14.32
CA LYS A 79 -21.94 5.37 13.03
C LYS A 79 -23.32 5.02 12.48
N GLN A 80 -24.23 4.53 13.32
CA GLN A 80 -25.60 4.19 12.92
C GLN A 80 -26.42 5.43 12.53
N LEU A 81 -26.24 6.56 13.22
CA LEU A 81 -27.01 7.78 12.99
C LEU A 81 -26.62 8.52 11.69
N TYR A 82 -25.32 8.59 11.38
CA TYR A 82 -24.85 9.32 10.20
C TYR A 82 -23.61 8.74 9.52
N GLY A 83 -22.80 7.95 10.23
CA GLY A 83 -21.55 7.41 9.68
C GLY A 83 -21.77 6.45 8.51
N GLN A 84 -22.72 5.52 8.59
CA GLN A 84 -22.89 4.45 7.59
C GLN A 84 -23.16 4.99 6.18
N HIS A 85 -24.15 5.88 6.04
CA HIS A 85 -24.46 6.50 4.75
C HIS A 85 -23.33 7.40 4.25
N SER A 86 -22.69 8.16 5.14
CA SER A 86 -21.58 9.05 4.79
C SER A 86 -20.37 8.26 4.26
N PHE A 87 -20.01 7.16 4.93
CA PHE A 87 -18.86 6.33 4.53
C PHE A 87 -19.11 5.62 3.20
N ILE A 88 -20.31 5.07 3.00
CA ILE A 88 -20.69 4.43 1.73
C ILE A 88 -20.70 5.45 0.59
N PHE A 89 -21.27 6.64 0.82
CA PHE A 89 -21.29 7.70 -0.20
C PHE A 89 -19.87 8.13 -0.59
N VAL A 90 -18.98 8.34 0.39
CA VAL A 90 -17.57 8.69 0.14
C VAL A 90 -16.84 7.56 -0.60
N LEU A 91 -17.12 6.30 -0.29
CA LEU A 91 -16.53 5.17 -1.02
C LEU A 91 -17.02 5.15 -2.47
N LEU A 92 -18.33 5.27 -2.70
CA LEU A 92 -18.92 5.23 -4.04
C LEU A 92 -18.42 6.36 -4.94
N ILE A 93 -18.31 7.58 -4.42
CA ILE A 93 -17.80 8.72 -5.20
C ILE A 93 -16.32 8.56 -5.55
N ASN A 94 -15.50 8.00 -4.65
CA ASN A 94 -14.10 7.70 -4.95
C ASN A 94 -13.94 6.54 -5.93
N LEU A 95 -14.81 5.53 -5.85
CA LEU A 95 -14.85 4.42 -6.81
C LEU A 95 -15.25 4.91 -8.20
N LEU A 96 -16.29 5.75 -8.28
CA LEU A 96 -16.74 6.36 -9.54
C LEU A 96 -15.63 7.21 -10.16
N PHE A 97 -14.91 8.01 -9.36
CA PHE A 97 -13.75 8.75 -9.84
C PHE A 97 -12.66 7.86 -10.42
N THR A 98 -12.29 6.79 -9.69
CA THR A 98 -11.24 5.87 -10.11
C THR A 98 -11.61 5.10 -11.38
N THR A 99 -12.87 4.68 -11.48
CA THR A 99 -13.39 3.96 -12.67
C THR A 99 -13.49 4.87 -13.89
N ILE A 100 -13.89 6.13 -13.75
CA ILE A 100 -13.88 7.11 -14.85
C ILE A 100 -12.46 7.29 -15.39
N TRP A 101 -11.47 7.51 -14.52
CA TRP A 101 -10.08 7.66 -14.94
C TRP A 101 -9.52 6.38 -15.58
N THR A 102 -9.92 5.20 -15.09
CA THR A 102 -9.56 3.92 -15.72
C THR A 102 -10.16 3.77 -17.11
N ALA A 103 -11.43 4.13 -17.29
CA ALA A 103 -12.11 4.09 -18.58
C ALA A 103 -11.47 5.08 -19.57
N LEU A 104 -11.06 6.27 -19.10
CA LEU A 104 -10.30 7.22 -19.90
C LEU A 104 -8.93 6.66 -20.32
N THR A 105 -8.21 5.95 -19.43
CA THR A 105 -6.95 5.29 -19.79
C THR A 105 -7.13 4.26 -20.90
N PHE A 106 -8.08 3.35 -20.71
CA PHE A 106 -8.27 2.22 -21.61
C PHE A 106 -8.74 2.64 -23.01
N THR A 107 -9.41 3.79 -23.11
CA THR A 107 -9.99 4.27 -24.36
C THR A 107 -9.10 5.25 -25.12
N LEU A 108 -7.93 5.59 -24.58
CA LEU A 108 -6.93 6.37 -25.31
C LEU A 108 -6.49 5.61 -26.57
N PRO A 109 -6.36 6.30 -27.73
CA PRO A 109 -5.83 5.67 -28.93
C PRO A 109 -4.40 5.19 -28.66
N GLN A 110 -4.14 3.92 -28.95
CA GLN A 110 -2.80 3.35 -28.80
C GLN A 110 -1.89 3.95 -29.87
N TYR A 111 -0.89 4.72 -29.43
CA TYR A 111 0.11 5.28 -30.32
C TYR A 111 1.32 4.34 -30.38
N LYS A 112 1.66 3.86 -31.57
CA LYS A 112 2.92 3.16 -31.80
C LYS A 112 3.97 4.22 -32.11
N PHE A 113 4.90 4.44 -31.18
CA PHE A 113 6.11 5.19 -31.51
C PHE A 113 6.88 4.41 -32.58
N GLY A 114 6.94 4.96 -33.79
CA GLY A 114 7.78 4.40 -34.85
C GLY A 114 9.24 4.50 -34.41
N ILE A 115 9.85 3.35 -34.16
CA ILE A 115 11.31 3.26 -34.08
C ILE A 115 11.79 3.38 -35.52
N SER A 116 12.48 4.47 -35.86
CA SER A 116 13.23 4.58 -37.11
C SER A 116 14.43 3.64 -37.05
N SER A 117 14.22 2.36 -37.33
CA SER A 117 15.32 1.45 -37.66
C SER A 117 15.58 1.54 -39.17
N ASP A 118 16.25 2.61 -39.58
CA ASP A 118 16.91 2.65 -40.88
C ASP A 118 18.15 1.76 -40.82
N LEU A 119 17.99 0.47 -41.14
CA LEU A 119 18.85 -0.21 -42.12
C LEU A 119 18.27 -1.60 -42.47
N THR A 120 17.91 -1.73 -43.74
CA THR A 120 17.76 -2.96 -44.52
C THR A 120 18.73 -4.07 -44.06
N THR A 121 18.30 -5.30 -43.82
CA THR A 121 18.19 -6.33 -44.88
C THR A 121 17.69 -7.67 -44.32
N VAL A 122 16.87 -8.35 -45.15
CA VAL A 122 16.47 -9.77 -45.14
C VAL A 122 15.47 -10.26 -44.06
N ALA A 123 14.26 -10.58 -44.53
CA ALA A 123 13.40 -11.62 -43.95
C ALA A 123 13.31 -12.77 -44.98
N PRO A 124 12.75 -13.96 -44.68
CA PRO A 124 12.37 -14.55 -43.37
C PRO A 124 12.86 -16.01 -43.20
N GLU A 125 12.87 -16.57 -41.98
CA GLU A 125 12.46 -17.97 -41.75
C GLU A 125 12.23 -18.31 -40.26
N THR A 126 10.95 -18.39 -39.91
CA THR A 126 10.24 -19.35 -39.02
C THR A 126 10.89 -19.93 -37.75
N ILE A 127 10.14 -19.81 -36.62
CA ILE A 127 9.96 -20.70 -35.43
C ILE A 127 9.57 -19.76 -34.25
N PHE A 128 8.42 -19.75 -33.56
CA PHE A 128 7.16 -20.49 -33.49
C PHE A 128 6.17 -19.61 -32.64
N PRO A 129 4.95 -20.03 -32.24
CA PRO A 129 3.70 -19.25 -32.38
C PRO A 129 3.07 -18.75 -31.06
N ASN A 130 1.88 -18.15 -31.21
CA ASN A 130 0.85 -17.81 -30.20
C ASN A 130 1.04 -16.53 -29.39
N ILE A 131 0.31 -15.48 -29.79
CA ILE A 131 -0.84 -14.94 -29.03
C ILE A 131 -1.77 -14.28 -30.06
N THR A 132 -2.82 -15.00 -30.42
CA THR A 132 -4.02 -14.44 -31.04
C THR A 132 -4.79 -13.65 -29.98
N VAL A 133 -5.00 -12.35 -30.19
CA VAL A 133 -6.14 -11.64 -29.62
C VAL A 133 -7.06 -11.27 -30.77
N LEU A 134 -8.16 -12.01 -30.83
CA LEU A 134 -9.36 -11.78 -31.63
C LEU A 134 -9.85 -10.32 -31.48
N ALA A 135 -10.13 -9.67 -32.61
CA ALA A 135 -11.14 -8.64 -32.72
C ALA A 135 -11.75 -8.67 -34.13
N ASP A 136 -12.71 -9.58 -34.26
CA ASP A 136 -13.88 -9.64 -35.15
C ASP A 136 -13.91 -9.00 -36.54
N LEU A 137 -14.14 -9.90 -37.50
CA LEU A 137 -15.01 -9.79 -38.67
C LEU A 137 -16.24 -8.88 -38.46
N THR A 138 -16.47 -7.95 -39.40
CA THR A 138 -17.85 -7.65 -39.84
C THR A 138 -17.90 -7.40 -41.34
N PHE A 139 -18.90 -8.07 -41.92
CA PHE A 139 -19.31 -8.22 -43.30
C PHE A 139 -19.92 -6.93 -43.86
N THR A 140 -19.75 -6.61 -45.16
CA THR A 140 -20.81 -6.02 -46.01
C THR A 140 -20.50 -6.10 -47.51
N LYS A 141 -21.60 -6.15 -48.26
CA LYS A 141 -21.85 -6.63 -49.63
C LYS A 141 -21.57 -5.61 -50.75
N SER A 142 -21.17 -6.15 -51.91
CA SER A 142 -21.52 -5.85 -53.33
C SER A 142 -21.82 -4.41 -53.81
N TYR A 143 -21.18 -3.98 -54.91
CA TYR A 143 -21.72 -4.04 -56.30
C TYR A 143 -20.69 -3.49 -57.33
N ASP A 144 -20.56 -4.19 -58.47
CA ASP A 144 -20.33 -3.78 -59.88
C ASP A 144 -19.79 -2.37 -60.22
N SER A 145 -19.05 -2.08 -61.29
CA SER A 145 -18.51 -2.84 -62.44
C SER A 145 -17.72 -1.86 -63.36
N THR A 146 -16.94 -2.43 -64.30
CA THR A 146 -16.51 -1.90 -65.62
C THR A 146 -15.31 -0.95 -65.81
N LEU A 147 -14.44 -1.39 -66.77
CA LEU A 147 -13.56 -0.66 -67.71
C LEU A 147 -12.39 0.17 -67.14
N SER A 148 -11.20 0.24 -67.73
CA SER A 148 -10.61 -0.32 -68.95
C SER A 148 -9.09 -0.15 -68.86
N LEU A 149 -8.37 -1.09 -69.47
CA LEU A 149 -6.94 -1.01 -69.75
C LEU A 149 -6.66 0.14 -70.73
N ASP A 150 -5.73 1.05 -70.43
CA ASP A 150 -4.91 1.62 -71.49
C ASP A 150 -3.52 2.01 -70.99
N SER A 151 -2.55 1.69 -71.83
CA SER A 151 -1.12 1.87 -71.67
C SER A 151 -0.71 3.33 -71.90
N THR A 152 0.30 3.83 -71.17
CA THR A 152 1.46 4.50 -71.79
C THR A 152 2.52 4.84 -70.74
N ILE A 153 3.72 4.39 -71.03
CA ILE A 153 4.97 4.74 -70.34
C ILE A 153 5.35 6.14 -70.83
N SER A 154 5.54 7.08 -69.90
CA SER A 154 6.38 8.26 -70.10
C SER A 154 7.21 8.47 -68.85
N LEU A 155 8.47 8.02 -68.94
CA LEU A 155 9.55 8.47 -68.09
C LEU A 155 9.80 9.94 -68.42
N ASP A 156 9.40 10.83 -67.52
CA ASP A 156 10.02 12.15 -67.45
C ASP A 156 10.39 12.47 -66.01
N SER A 157 11.63 12.92 -65.91
CA SER A 157 12.40 13.23 -64.72
C SER A 157 11.67 14.12 -63.73
N ILE A 158 11.52 13.65 -62.50
CA ILE A 158 11.41 14.52 -61.33
C ILE A 158 12.43 14.04 -60.30
N ASN A 159 13.58 14.70 -60.29
CA ASN A 159 14.37 14.85 -59.08
C ASN A 159 13.46 15.54 -58.05
N THR A 160 12.94 14.76 -57.11
CA THR A 160 12.53 15.31 -55.82
C THR A 160 13.05 14.36 -54.78
N THR A 161 14.03 14.86 -54.04
CA THR A 161 14.45 14.37 -52.73
C THR A 161 13.25 13.82 -51.97
N ALA A 162 13.12 12.49 -51.96
CA ALA A 162 12.21 11.80 -51.06
C ALA A 162 12.82 11.87 -49.66
N SER A 163 12.65 13.02 -49.00
CA SER A 163 12.62 13.06 -47.55
C SER A 163 11.46 12.17 -47.12
N THR A 164 11.75 10.91 -46.84
CA THR A 164 10.81 9.99 -46.20
C THR A 164 10.72 10.39 -44.74
N THR A 165 10.12 11.55 -44.49
CA THR A 165 9.63 11.93 -43.17
C THR A 165 8.32 11.17 -43.03
N GLN A 166 8.33 10.03 -42.33
CA GLN A 166 7.09 9.45 -41.84
C GLN A 166 6.44 10.49 -40.94
N SER A 167 5.44 11.20 -41.48
CA SER A 167 4.69 12.20 -40.75
C SER A 167 3.90 11.51 -39.64
N ILE A 168 4.26 11.81 -38.40
CA ILE A 168 3.38 11.54 -37.25
C ILE A 168 2.06 12.27 -37.54
N SER A 169 1.03 11.55 -37.96
CA SER A 169 -0.30 12.14 -38.11
C SER A 169 -0.79 12.57 -36.72
N GLN A 170 -1.34 13.77 -36.61
CA GLN A 170 -1.87 14.29 -35.35
C GLN A 170 -2.79 13.27 -34.69
N VAL A 171 -2.58 13.03 -33.39
CA VAL A 171 -3.43 12.14 -32.62
C VAL A 171 -4.77 12.82 -32.39
N GLU A 172 -5.75 12.32 -33.13
CA GLU A 172 -7.14 12.74 -33.07
C GLU A 172 -7.83 12.12 -31.85
N PHE A 173 -7.78 12.83 -30.71
CA PHE A 173 -8.34 12.34 -29.44
C PHE A 173 -9.88 12.34 -29.38
N TYR A 174 -10.54 13.17 -30.21
CA TYR A 174 -11.98 13.43 -30.14
C TYR A 174 -12.72 13.26 -31.47
N THR A 175 -12.00 13.01 -32.56
CA THR A 175 -12.56 12.88 -33.90
C THR A 175 -12.56 11.41 -34.34
N PRO A 176 -13.62 10.94 -35.03
CA PRO A 176 -14.85 11.64 -35.37
C PRO A 176 -15.80 11.82 -34.16
N TYR A 177 -16.38 13.03 -34.06
CA TYR A 177 -17.22 13.47 -32.93
C TYR A 177 -18.42 12.55 -32.68
N ASP A 178 -19.00 11.96 -33.72
CA ASP A 178 -20.21 11.14 -33.63
C ASP A 178 -20.02 9.87 -32.78
N LYS A 179 -18.80 9.32 -32.73
CA LYS A 179 -18.50 8.09 -31.97
C LYS A 179 -17.77 8.34 -30.65
N GLN A 180 -17.08 9.48 -30.50
CA GLN A 180 -16.15 9.72 -29.38
C GLN A 180 -16.55 10.87 -28.44
N SER A 181 -17.68 11.55 -28.68
CA SER A 181 -18.16 12.65 -27.82
C SER A 181 -18.33 12.30 -26.34
N TRP A 182 -18.63 11.03 -26.03
CA TRP A 182 -18.76 10.56 -24.64
C TRP A 182 -17.45 10.66 -23.84
N ARG A 183 -16.28 10.61 -24.49
CA ARG A 183 -14.97 10.74 -23.83
C ARG A 183 -14.78 12.14 -23.25
N PHE A 184 -15.18 13.16 -24.00
CA PHE A 184 -15.18 14.54 -23.54
C PHE A 184 -16.09 14.73 -22.32
N VAL A 185 -17.27 14.10 -22.33
CA VAL A 185 -18.20 14.12 -21.20
C VAL A 185 -17.57 13.45 -19.97
N LEU A 186 -16.92 12.29 -20.13
CA LEU A 186 -16.23 11.62 -19.02
C LEU A 186 -15.04 12.42 -18.49
N GLU A 187 -14.27 13.05 -19.35
CA GLU A 187 -13.16 13.91 -18.95
C GLU A 187 -13.66 15.14 -18.18
N PHE A 188 -14.74 15.76 -18.64
CA PHE A 188 -15.37 16.87 -17.94
C PHE A 188 -15.90 16.47 -16.55
N ILE A 189 -16.59 15.32 -16.45
CA ILE A 189 -17.04 14.77 -15.18
C ILE A 189 -15.84 14.42 -14.28
N GLY A 190 -14.80 13.80 -14.83
CA GLY A 190 -13.56 13.46 -14.13
C GLY A 190 -12.86 14.70 -13.56
N LEU A 191 -12.82 15.79 -14.33
CA LEU A 191 -12.26 17.09 -13.92
C LEU A 191 -13.11 17.73 -12.82
N LEU A 192 -14.44 17.73 -12.94
CA LEU A 192 -15.33 18.23 -11.89
C LEU A 192 -15.15 17.45 -10.57
N LEU A 193 -15.03 16.13 -10.65
CA LEU A 193 -14.74 15.29 -9.49
C LEU A 193 -13.35 15.56 -8.91
N ALA A 194 -12.33 15.77 -9.75
CA ALA A 194 -10.98 16.13 -9.30
C ALA A 194 -10.99 17.46 -8.52
N ILE A 195 -11.70 18.47 -9.04
CA ILE A 195 -11.90 19.76 -8.35
C ILE A 195 -12.66 19.57 -7.04
N TYR A 196 -13.75 18.80 -7.05
CA TYR A 196 -14.51 18.50 -5.84
C TYR A 196 -13.63 17.88 -4.75
N PHE A 197 -12.82 16.87 -5.11
CA PHE A 197 -11.90 16.24 -4.17
C PHE A 197 -10.81 17.19 -3.69
N PHE A 198 -10.24 18.01 -4.57
CA PHE A 198 -9.25 19.01 -4.19
C PHE A 198 -9.80 20.00 -3.16
N ILE A 199 -11.01 20.52 -3.38
CA ILE A 199 -11.72 21.39 -2.42
C ILE A 199 -11.96 20.63 -1.11
N GLN A 200 -12.44 19.39 -1.19
CA GLN A 200 -12.68 18.55 -0.02
C GLN A 200 -11.39 18.31 0.81
N THR A 201 -10.24 18.10 0.17
CA THR A 201 -8.94 17.94 0.83
C THR A 201 -8.50 19.27 1.48
N LYS A 202 -8.63 20.40 0.77
CA LYS A 202 -8.30 21.73 1.32
C LYS A 202 -9.16 22.10 2.52
N VAL A 203 -10.46 21.83 2.46
CA VAL A 203 -11.39 22.06 3.58
C VAL A 203 -11.00 21.20 4.79
N GLN A 204 -10.68 19.93 4.58
CA GLN A 204 -10.22 19.05 5.67
C GLN A 204 -8.93 19.55 6.31
N PHE A 205 -7.96 19.95 5.50
CA PHE A 205 -6.70 20.51 5.97
C PHE A 205 -6.93 21.78 6.78
N LYS A 206 -7.69 22.74 6.24
CA LYS A 206 -8.03 24.00 6.92
C LYS A 206 -8.76 23.75 8.25
N MET A 207 -9.76 22.87 8.28
CA MET A 207 -10.48 22.51 9.50
C MET A 207 -9.55 21.87 10.55
N ALA A 208 -8.59 21.06 10.13
CA ALA A 208 -7.60 20.47 11.03
C ALA A 208 -6.65 21.53 11.59
N THR A 209 -6.12 22.42 10.74
CA THR A 209 -5.19 23.49 11.12
C THR A 209 -5.86 24.52 12.03
N GLU A 210 -7.06 24.99 11.71
CA GLU A 210 -7.78 25.98 12.53
C GLU A 210 -8.16 25.42 13.90
N SER A 211 -8.65 24.18 13.94
CA SER A 211 -8.93 23.49 15.22
C SER A 211 -7.64 23.31 16.03
N TYR A 212 -6.52 22.96 15.39
CA TYR A 212 -5.24 22.77 16.05
C TYR A 212 -4.68 24.09 16.59
N ALA A 213 -4.65 25.14 15.78
CA ALA A 213 -4.12 26.45 16.16
C ALA A 213 -4.91 27.05 17.33
N GLY A 214 -6.24 27.07 17.25
CA GLY A 214 -7.09 27.64 18.30
C GLY A 214 -6.95 26.91 19.65
N VAL A 215 -6.78 25.58 19.62
CA VAL A 215 -6.64 24.76 20.83
C VAL A 215 -5.21 24.79 21.38
N LYS A 216 -4.20 24.78 20.52
CA LYS A 216 -2.79 24.94 20.91
C LYS A 216 -2.59 26.28 21.61
N VAL A 217 -3.12 27.36 21.04
CA VAL A 217 -3.09 28.70 21.66
C VAL A 217 -3.83 28.71 22.99
N SER A 218 -5.04 28.15 23.05
CA SER A 218 -5.83 28.10 24.29
C SER A 218 -5.14 27.30 25.41
N ARG A 219 -4.52 26.15 25.07
CA ARG A 219 -3.82 25.29 26.03
C ARG A 219 -2.51 25.90 26.50
N LEU A 220 -1.75 26.53 25.59
CA LEU A 220 -0.54 27.27 25.95
C LEU A 220 -0.86 28.44 26.87
N GLN A 221 -1.97 29.16 26.62
CA GLN A 221 -2.40 30.25 27.48
C GLN A 221 -2.78 29.75 28.89
N GLU A 222 -3.40 28.57 28.99
CA GLU A 222 -3.72 27.94 30.27
C GLU A 222 -2.46 27.53 31.04
N LEU A 223 -1.54 26.79 30.41
CA LEU A 223 -0.30 26.38 31.05
C LEU A 223 0.56 27.58 31.48
N ARG A 224 0.59 28.65 30.69
CA ARG A 224 1.24 29.91 31.08
C ARG A 224 0.57 30.58 32.27
N ARG A 225 -0.76 30.48 32.39
CA ARG A 225 -1.48 31.00 33.55
C ARG A 225 -1.23 30.14 34.78
N ASP A 226 -1.24 28.82 34.65
CA ASP A 226 -1.02 27.88 35.76
C ASP A 226 0.43 27.96 36.28
N LEU A 227 1.39 28.27 35.40
CA LEU A 227 2.78 28.60 35.78
C LEU A 227 2.85 29.74 36.80
N ASN A 228 1.95 30.73 36.72
CA ASN A 228 1.92 31.86 37.68
C ASN A 228 1.38 31.45 39.06
N PHE A 229 0.69 30.32 39.17
CA PHE A 229 0.12 29.81 40.42
C PHE A 229 0.91 28.64 41.02
N CYS A 230 2.05 28.27 40.42
CA CYS A 230 2.95 27.26 40.97
C CYS A 230 3.47 27.68 42.36
N HIS A 231 3.31 26.79 43.34
CA HIS A 231 3.73 27.07 44.70
C HIS A 231 5.28 26.98 44.82
N PRO A 232 5.97 27.95 45.47
CA PRO A 232 7.43 27.98 45.56
C PRO A 232 8.07 26.72 46.19
N ARG A 233 7.33 26.02 47.06
CA ARG A 233 7.80 24.76 47.70
C ARG A 233 7.79 23.55 46.77
N TRP A 234 7.11 23.57 45.63
CA TRP A 234 7.01 22.44 44.70
C TRP A 234 7.58 22.79 43.31
N PRO A 235 8.92 22.84 43.19
CA PRO A 235 9.58 23.17 41.92
C PRO A 235 9.36 22.11 40.82
N GLN A 236 8.96 20.90 41.21
CA GLN A 236 8.64 19.80 40.28
C GLN A 236 7.42 20.13 39.41
N GLU A 237 6.38 20.72 39.98
CA GLU A 237 5.18 21.14 39.23
C GLU A 237 5.51 22.20 38.17
N ARG A 238 6.33 23.18 38.54
CA ARG A 238 6.81 24.21 37.61
C ARG A 238 7.62 23.60 36.46
N LYS A 239 8.54 22.68 36.76
CA LYS A 239 9.33 21.98 35.73
C LYS A 239 8.44 21.18 34.77
N LEU A 240 7.44 20.46 35.30
CA LEU A 240 6.49 19.69 34.49
C LEU A 240 5.69 20.59 33.55
N ILE A 241 5.20 21.73 34.03
CA ILE A 241 4.43 22.69 33.21
C ILE A 241 5.33 23.33 32.15
N GLU A 242 6.57 23.70 32.49
CA GLU A 242 7.55 24.24 31.53
C GLU A 242 7.92 23.23 30.45
N GLU A 243 8.08 21.96 30.82
CA GLU A 243 8.32 20.86 29.90
C GLU A 243 7.10 20.62 29.00
N GLU A 244 5.88 20.64 29.54
CA GLU A 244 4.64 20.52 28.77
C GLU A 244 4.46 21.68 27.78
N ILE A 245 4.76 22.92 28.19
CA ILE A 245 4.77 24.09 27.30
C ILE A 245 5.77 23.89 26.17
N ARG A 246 6.95 23.37 26.47
CA ARG A 246 7.99 23.10 25.48
C ARG A 246 7.55 21.99 24.52
N ASN A 247 6.99 20.90 25.04
CA ASN A 247 6.48 19.78 24.25
C ASN A 247 5.36 20.25 23.32
N ILE A 248 4.33 20.95 23.82
CA ILE A 248 3.23 21.45 23.00
C ILE A 248 3.70 22.51 21.99
N SER A 249 4.69 23.33 22.35
CA SER A 249 5.23 24.34 21.42
C SER A 249 6.07 23.70 20.30
N ALA A 250 6.90 22.70 20.63
CA ALA A 250 7.69 21.90 19.70
C ALA A 250 6.87 20.87 18.90
N GLU A 251 5.67 20.51 19.37
CA GLU A 251 4.73 19.65 18.66
C GLU A 251 4.28 20.36 17.37
N THR A 252 4.98 20.04 16.29
CA THR A 252 4.58 20.30 14.91
C THR A 252 3.40 19.36 14.60
N MET A 253 2.49 19.83 13.74
CA MET A 253 1.22 19.19 13.45
C MET A 253 1.41 17.68 13.17
N GLY A 254 1.02 16.84 14.14
CA GLY A 254 0.97 15.38 14.16
C GLY A 254 1.77 14.63 13.09
N SER A 255 2.91 14.08 13.51
CA SER A 255 3.65 13.03 12.79
C SER A 255 2.73 11.85 12.45
N LEU A 256 2.80 11.36 11.20
CA LEU A 256 2.14 10.16 10.64
C LEU A 256 0.66 10.21 10.25
N TYR A 257 -0.04 11.33 10.43
CA TYR A 257 -1.19 11.70 9.56
C TYR A 257 -0.73 12.09 8.13
N ASN A 258 0.60 12.09 7.87
CA ASN A 258 1.23 12.64 6.67
C ASN A 258 1.39 11.69 5.47
N ALA A 259 1.41 10.35 5.63
CA ALA A 259 1.74 9.46 4.49
C ALA A 259 0.70 9.49 3.37
N TRP A 260 -0.58 9.44 3.72
CA TRP A 260 -1.66 9.47 2.73
C TRP A 260 -1.92 10.85 2.14
N ILE A 261 -1.59 11.91 2.88
CA ILE A 261 -1.61 13.27 2.34
C ILE A 261 -0.59 13.39 1.21
N VAL A 262 0.59 12.77 1.36
CA VAL A 262 1.60 12.77 0.28
C VAL A 262 1.05 12.11 -0.98
N PHE A 263 0.38 10.95 -0.86
CA PHE A 263 -0.27 10.30 -1.99
C PHE A 263 -1.39 11.14 -2.61
N ASP A 264 -2.21 11.81 -1.78
CA ASP A 264 -3.23 12.73 -2.28
C ASP A 264 -2.61 13.90 -3.07
N MET A 265 -1.54 14.51 -2.56
CA MET A 265 -0.82 15.60 -3.24
C MET A 265 -0.20 15.13 -4.54
N LEU A 266 0.45 13.97 -4.53
CA LEU A 266 1.09 13.38 -5.70
C LEU A 266 0.05 13.03 -6.78
N CYS A 267 -1.13 12.54 -6.39
CA CYS A 267 -2.28 12.35 -7.28
C CYS A 267 -2.72 13.66 -7.95
N TYR A 268 -2.89 14.75 -7.18
CA TYR A 268 -3.30 16.03 -7.75
C TYR A 268 -2.24 16.64 -8.66
N ILE A 269 -0.95 16.55 -8.31
CA ILE A 269 0.15 16.99 -9.17
C ILE A 269 0.14 16.21 -10.49
N GLY A 270 -0.02 14.89 -10.41
CA GLY A 270 -0.14 14.02 -11.59
C GLY A 270 -1.34 14.37 -12.48
N LEU A 271 -2.51 14.64 -11.88
CA LEU A 271 -3.70 15.07 -12.62
C LEU A 271 -3.52 16.41 -13.32
N VAL A 272 -2.89 17.39 -12.65
CA VAL A 272 -2.57 18.69 -13.27
C VAL A 272 -1.59 18.49 -14.43
N PHE A 273 -0.58 17.63 -14.26
CA PHE A 273 0.36 17.30 -15.34
C PHE A 273 -0.36 16.67 -16.55
N LEU A 274 -1.28 15.73 -16.33
CA LEU A 274 -2.08 15.13 -17.41
C LEU A 274 -2.97 16.15 -18.12
N MET A 275 -3.57 17.08 -17.37
CA MET A 275 -4.40 18.14 -17.96
C MET A 275 -3.55 19.11 -18.78
N VAL A 276 -2.40 19.56 -18.26
CA VAL A 276 -1.50 20.48 -18.97
C VAL A 276 -0.97 19.86 -20.24
N THR A 277 -0.47 18.61 -20.18
CA THR A 277 0.01 17.90 -21.36
C THR A 277 -1.09 17.70 -22.40
N ARG A 278 -2.32 17.41 -21.98
CA ARG A 278 -3.48 17.28 -22.88
C ARG A 278 -3.88 18.60 -23.53
N ILE A 279 -3.86 19.71 -22.79
CA ILE A 279 -4.14 21.05 -23.33
C ILE A 279 -3.08 21.44 -24.36
N ILE A 280 -1.79 21.19 -24.08
CA ILE A 280 -0.69 21.47 -25.01
C ILE A 280 -0.86 20.68 -26.31
N LEU A 281 -1.18 19.38 -26.22
CA LEU A 281 -1.41 18.53 -27.40
C LEU A 281 -2.58 19.00 -28.28
N ILE A 282 -3.64 19.57 -27.68
CA ILE A 282 -4.78 20.11 -28.43
C ILE A 282 -4.44 21.47 -29.07
N CYS A 283 -3.65 22.30 -28.38
CA CYS A 283 -3.27 23.63 -28.86
C CYS A 283 -2.22 23.58 -29.99
N SER A 284 -1.34 22.58 -29.99
CA SER A 284 -0.33 22.39 -31.02
C SER A 284 -0.98 21.91 -32.33
N LYS A 285 -1.21 22.86 -33.25
CA LYS A 285 -1.74 22.60 -34.59
C LYS A 285 -0.71 22.07 -35.59
N GLU A 286 0.56 22.05 -35.24
CA GLU A 286 1.66 21.61 -36.10
C GLU A 286 2.47 20.51 -35.39
N VAL A 287 2.92 19.52 -36.16
CA VAL A 287 3.63 18.34 -35.66
C VAL A 287 5.11 18.70 -35.48
N ASP A 288 5.40 19.41 -34.40
CA ASP A 288 6.76 19.78 -34.02
C ASP A 288 7.42 18.73 -33.12
N ASN A 289 8.74 18.80 -32.95
CA ASN A 289 9.48 17.97 -31.96
C ASN A 289 8.93 18.11 -30.53
N THR A 290 8.35 19.28 -30.20
CA THR A 290 7.67 19.53 -28.92
C THR A 290 6.35 18.75 -28.79
N TYR A 291 5.64 18.51 -29.90
CA TYR A 291 4.42 17.70 -29.91
C TYR A 291 4.74 16.23 -29.62
N GLU A 292 5.74 15.66 -30.28
CA GLU A 292 6.12 14.26 -30.07
C GLU A 292 6.61 13.98 -28.65
N THR A 293 7.47 14.85 -28.11
CA THR A 293 7.96 14.74 -26.74
C THR A 293 6.84 14.86 -25.70
N THR A 294 5.90 15.79 -25.92
CA THR A 294 4.73 15.94 -25.05
C THR A 294 3.79 14.73 -25.13
N LEU A 295 3.59 14.16 -26.33
CA LEU A 295 2.76 12.98 -26.54
C LEU A 295 3.35 11.75 -25.82
N ARG A 296 4.67 11.56 -25.92
CA ARG A 296 5.40 10.51 -25.22
C ARG A 296 5.31 10.64 -23.72
N ALA A 297 5.52 11.86 -23.20
CA ALA A 297 5.38 12.14 -21.78
C ALA A 297 3.94 11.90 -21.27
N HIS A 298 2.93 12.30 -22.04
CA HIS A 298 1.52 12.07 -21.68
C HIS A 298 1.19 10.57 -21.62
N TYR A 299 1.62 9.80 -22.63
CA TYR A 299 1.35 8.37 -22.71
C TYR A 299 1.98 7.59 -21.55
N TYR A 300 3.24 7.87 -21.19
CA TYR A 300 3.91 7.21 -20.07
C TYR A 300 3.41 7.69 -18.70
N ALA A 301 3.04 8.96 -18.55
CA ALA A 301 2.55 9.49 -17.28
C ALA A 301 1.14 8.98 -16.92
N PHE A 302 0.28 8.73 -17.91
CA PHE A 302 -1.10 8.32 -17.67
C PHE A 302 -1.24 7.04 -16.82
N PRO A 303 -0.59 5.90 -17.14
CA PRO A 303 -0.69 4.69 -16.32
C PRO A 303 -0.06 4.86 -14.93
N VAL A 304 1.00 5.66 -14.81
CA VAL A 304 1.63 5.96 -13.51
C VAL A 304 0.65 6.73 -12.63
N VAL A 305 0.02 7.78 -13.15
CA VAL A 305 -1.00 8.55 -12.43
C VAL A 305 -2.23 7.69 -12.12
N LEU A 306 -2.65 6.80 -13.03
CA LEU A 306 -3.73 5.85 -12.77
C LEU A 306 -3.41 4.95 -11.58
N PHE A 307 -2.19 4.41 -11.51
CA PHE A 307 -1.75 3.60 -10.38
C PHE A 307 -1.81 4.38 -9.05
N ILE A 308 -1.38 5.64 -9.06
CA ILE A 308 -1.46 6.53 -7.89
C ILE A 308 -2.93 6.79 -7.49
N ILE A 309 -3.84 6.94 -8.45
CA ILE A 309 -5.29 7.11 -8.18
C ILE A 309 -5.85 5.85 -7.47
N TRP A 310 -5.47 4.65 -7.91
CA TRP A 310 -5.86 3.40 -7.26
C TRP A 310 -5.28 3.24 -5.85
N ILE A 311 -4.01 3.62 -5.64
CA ILE A 311 -3.43 3.66 -4.28
C ILE A 311 -4.25 4.62 -3.41
N ARG A 312 -4.52 5.83 -3.90
CA ARG A 312 -5.34 6.80 -3.18
C ARG A 312 -6.74 6.25 -2.85
N PHE A 313 -7.36 5.48 -3.75
CA PHE A 313 -8.67 4.87 -3.52
C PHE A 313 -8.67 3.99 -2.26
N MET A 314 -7.56 3.30 -1.94
CA MET A 314 -7.41 2.50 -0.73
C MET A 314 -7.70 3.29 0.56
N SER A 315 -7.42 4.59 0.58
CA SER A 315 -7.71 5.47 1.71
C SER A 315 -9.21 5.49 2.09
N SER A 316 -10.10 5.26 1.13
CA SER A 316 -11.56 5.25 1.32
C SER A 316 -12.04 4.12 2.23
N PHE A 317 -11.25 3.06 2.39
CA PHE A 317 -11.59 1.90 3.19
C PHE A 317 -11.19 2.01 4.68
N ARG A 318 -10.47 3.07 5.08
CA ARG A 318 -10.08 3.28 6.50
C ARG A 318 -11.24 3.28 7.52
N PRO A 319 -12.44 3.82 7.20
CA PRO A 319 -13.57 3.81 8.13
C PRO A 319 -14.19 2.42 8.33
N PHE A 320 -13.77 1.39 7.57
CA PHE A 320 -14.31 0.04 7.68
C PHE A 320 -13.50 -0.77 8.70
N PHE A 321 -14.21 -1.47 9.59
CA PHE A 321 -13.58 -2.17 10.72
C PHE A 321 -12.63 -3.28 10.29
N ALA A 322 -13.02 -4.08 9.29
CA ALA A 322 -12.24 -5.23 8.84
C ALA A 322 -10.97 -4.82 8.05
N ILE A 323 -11.09 -3.85 7.14
CA ILE A 323 -10.03 -3.50 6.17
C ILE A 323 -9.17 -2.31 6.67
N GLY A 324 -9.76 -1.42 7.46
CA GLY A 324 -9.12 -0.18 7.90
C GLY A 324 -7.76 -0.36 8.57
N PRO A 325 -7.60 -1.30 9.54
CA PRO A 325 -6.31 -1.58 10.15
C PRO A 325 -5.25 -1.97 9.12
N PHE A 326 -5.54 -2.91 8.20
CA PHE A 326 -4.61 -3.34 7.15
C PHE A 326 -4.09 -2.16 6.31
N ILE A 327 -4.97 -1.21 5.99
CA ILE A 327 -4.60 0.01 5.23
C ILE A 327 -3.69 0.93 6.02
N ALA A 328 -3.93 1.07 7.33
CA ALA A 328 -3.01 1.80 8.18
C ALA A 328 -1.66 1.07 8.32
N MET A 329 -1.65 -0.27 8.36
CA MET A 329 -0.41 -1.05 8.45
C MET A 329 0.49 -0.88 7.23
N PHE A 330 -0.07 -0.69 6.03
CA PHE A 330 0.74 -0.45 4.82
C PHE A 330 1.70 0.73 4.98
N GLY A 331 1.32 1.77 5.73
CA GLY A 331 2.21 2.90 6.02
C GLY A 331 3.42 2.49 6.85
N SER A 332 3.20 1.77 7.95
CA SER A 332 4.28 1.26 8.80
C SER A 332 5.15 0.20 8.09
N VAL A 333 4.53 -0.64 7.24
CA VAL A 333 5.24 -1.65 6.45
C VAL A 333 6.10 -0.99 5.37
N ALA A 334 5.60 0.07 4.73
CA ALA A 334 6.36 0.83 3.74
C ALA A 334 7.60 1.49 4.36
N GLU A 335 7.49 2.02 5.59
CA GLU A 335 8.64 2.60 6.29
C GLU A 335 9.78 1.58 6.49
N GLU A 336 9.45 0.39 6.97
CA GLU A 336 10.46 -0.67 7.15
C GLU A 336 10.96 -1.20 5.79
N THR A 337 10.11 -1.20 4.77
CA THR A 337 10.50 -1.57 3.39
C THR A 337 11.50 -0.59 2.80
N VAL A 338 11.37 0.72 3.06
CA VAL A 338 12.36 1.72 2.59
C VAL A 338 13.72 1.48 3.25
N LYS A 339 13.75 1.19 4.56
CA LYS A 339 14.99 0.85 5.27
C LYS A 339 15.63 -0.43 4.71
N PHE A 340 14.83 -1.45 4.43
CA PHE A 340 15.31 -2.67 3.80
C PHE A 340 15.79 -2.45 2.36
N THR A 341 15.09 -1.60 1.59
CA THR A 341 15.48 -1.26 0.21
C THR A 341 16.87 -0.63 0.17
N PHE A 342 17.24 0.17 1.17
CA PHE A 342 18.60 0.70 1.29
C PHE A 342 19.64 -0.43 1.43
N LEU A 343 19.41 -1.40 2.34
CA LEU A 343 20.27 -2.58 2.48
C LEU A 343 20.32 -3.41 1.19
N PHE A 344 19.18 -3.57 0.51
CA PHE A 344 19.09 -4.30 -0.75
C PHE A 344 19.90 -3.64 -1.86
N MET A 345 19.82 -2.31 -1.98
CA MET A 345 20.57 -1.54 -2.98
C MET A 345 22.09 -1.57 -2.73
N GLU A 346 22.52 -1.61 -1.46
CA GLU A 346 23.94 -1.72 -1.08
C GLU A 346 24.59 -3.00 -1.64
N PHE A 347 23.83 -4.10 -1.78
CA PHE A 347 24.31 -5.31 -2.42
C PHE A 347 24.02 -5.35 -3.92
N LEU A 348 22.87 -4.81 -4.37
CA LEU A 348 22.49 -4.83 -5.77
C LEU A 348 23.45 -4.02 -6.65
N ILE A 349 23.80 -2.80 -6.24
CA ILE A 349 24.60 -1.88 -7.05
C ILE A 349 26.01 -2.43 -7.32
N PRO A 350 26.79 -2.91 -6.32
CA PRO A 350 28.11 -3.48 -6.58
C PRO A 350 28.08 -4.73 -7.46
N TYR A 351 27.08 -5.61 -7.29
CA TYR A 351 26.92 -6.78 -8.16
C TYR A 351 26.53 -6.40 -9.59
N ALA A 352 25.69 -5.37 -9.77
CA ALA A 352 25.37 -4.82 -11.08
C ALA A 352 26.62 -4.25 -11.77
N CYS A 353 27.43 -3.49 -11.04
CA CYS A 353 28.71 -2.99 -11.56
C CYS A 353 29.66 -4.13 -11.93
N MET A 354 29.76 -5.17 -11.09
CA MET A 354 30.63 -6.32 -11.36
C MET A 354 30.20 -7.08 -12.63
N VAL A 355 28.90 -7.36 -12.79
CA VAL A 355 28.38 -8.05 -13.99
C VAL A 355 28.54 -7.17 -15.22
N TRP A 356 28.29 -5.86 -15.10
CA TRP A 356 28.48 -4.91 -16.20
C TRP A 356 29.94 -4.84 -16.66
N ILE A 357 30.91 -4.81 -15.74
CA ILE A 357 32.33 -4.74 -16.12
C ILE A 357 32.82 -6.01 -16.80
N ILE A 358 32.31 -7.18 -16.40
CA ILE A 358 32.79 -8.48 -16.88
C ILE A 358 32.06 -8.93 -18.15
N PHE A 359 30.75 -8.72 -18.22
CA PHE A 359 29.87 -9.27 -19.26
C PHE A 359 29.10 -8.20 -20.06
N GLY A 360 29.22 -6.92 -19.71
CA GLY A 360 28.43 -5.83 -20.32
C GLY A 360 29.28 -4.73 -20.96
N GLY A 361 28.68 -3.97 -21.88
CA GLY A 361 29.31 -2.85 -22.59
C GLY A 361 28.91 -2.74 -24.07
N PRO A 362 29.40 -1.71 -24.77
CA PRO A 362 28.97 -1.39 -26.14
C PRO A 362 29.44 -2.37 -27.23
N GLN A 363 30.31 -3.31 -26.87
CA GLN A 363 30.87 -4.28 -27.82
C GLN A 363 29.93 -5.48 -28.06
N TRP A 364 28.80 -5.54 -27.34
CA TRP A 364 27.88 -6.67 -27.29
C TRP A 364 26.46 -6.26 -27.73
N ASP A 365 26.34 -5.82 -28.98
CA ASP A 365 25.13 -5.17 -29.56
C ASP A 365 23.88 -6.08 -29.60
N ASP A 366 24.05 -7.41 -29.60
CA ASP A 366 22.95 -8.39 -29.67
C ASP A 366 22.47 -8.94 -28.31
N ASN A 367 23.05 -8.48 -27.19
CA ASN A 367 22.80 -9.07 -25.88
C ASN A 367 21.93 -8.20 -24.97
N SER A 368 21.07 -8.84 -24.16
CA SER A 368 20.23 -8.22 -23.11
C SER A 368 21.01 -7.60 -21.95
N TYR A 369 22.29 -7.27 -22.16
CA TYR A 369 23.26 -6.74 -21.20
C TYR A 369 24.09 -5.59 -21.82
N ALA A 370 23.60 -5.01 -22.92
CA ALA A 370 24.26 -3.94 -23.65
C ALA A 370 24.27 -2.60 -22.90
N ASN A 371 23.30 -2.36 -22.00
CA ASN A 371 23.25 -1.18 -21.13
C ASN A 371 23.23 -1.56 -19.64
N PHE A 372 23.67 -0.63 -18.77
CA PHE A 372 23.74 -0.86 -17.33
C PHE A 372 22.35 -1.06 -16.69
N ASP A 373 21.32 -0.39 -17.22
CA ASP A 373 19.93 -0.54 -16.81
C ASP A 373 19.38 -1.94 -17.14
N ASP A 374 19.73 -2.49 -18.31
CA ASP A 374 19.39 -3.86 -18.68
C ASP A 374 20.03 -4.88 -17.72
N VAL A 375 21.30 -4.71 -17.36
CA VAL A 375 21.97 -5.57 -16.35
C VAL A 375 21.28 -5.46 -14.99
N MET A 376 20.99 -4.25 -14.53
CA MET A 376 20.32 -4.02 -13.25
C MET A 376 18.94 -4.69 -13.22
N PHE A 377 18.17 -4.57 -14.30
CA PHE A 377 16.86 -5.21 -14.43
C PHE A 377 16.99 -6.73 -14.42
N GLN A 378 17.96 -7.30 -15.15
CA GLN A 378 18.18 -8.74 -15.20
C GLN A 378 18.61 -9.33 -13.85
N LEU A 379 19.43 -8.61 -13.07
CA LEU A 379 19.76 -9.00 -11.69
C LEU A 379 18.56 -8.94 -10.74
N LEU A 380 17.69 -7.94 -10.91
CA LEU A 380 16.43 -7.88 -10.15
C LEU A 380 15.52 -9.08 -10.48
N ARG A 381 15.50 -9.53 -11.74
CA ARG A 381 14.77 -10.74 -12.17
C ARG A 381 15.31 -12.01 -11.52
N ILE A 382 16.63 -12.16 -11.41
CA ILE A 382 17.25 -13.29 -10.68
C ILE A 382 16.78 -13.31 -9.22
N THR A 383 16.74 -12.14 -8.58
CA THR A 383 16.31 -12.02 -7.18
C THR A 383 14.89 -12.58 -7.00
N ASN A 384 13.97 -12.19 -7.87
CA ASN A 384 12.57 -12.64 -7.83
C ASN A 384 12.35 -14.03 -8.46
N ARG A 385 13.41 -14.77 -8.79
CA ARG A 385 13.37 -16.10 -9.42
C ARG A 385 12.57 -16.11 -10.74
N ASP A 386 12.64 -15.01 -11.49
CA ASP A 386 12.08 -14.92 -12.84
C ASP A 386 13.09 -15.44 -13.89
N SER A 387 12.63 -15.65 -15.12
CA SER A 387 13.34 -16.19 -16.28
C SER A 387 14.54 -15.34 -16.72
N PHE A 388 15.68 -15.54 -16.05
CA PHE A 388 16.93 -14.86 -16.36
C PHE A 388 17.63 -15.46 -17.60
N SER A 389 18.11 -14.59 -18.51
CA SER A 389 18.80 -14.97 -19.75
C SER A 389 20.25 -15.43 -19.52
N TYR A 390 20.44 -16.43 -18.66
CA TYR A 390 21.75 -16.94 -18.24
C TYR A 390 22.67 -17.32 -19.41
N THR A 391 22.11 -17.89 -20.48
CA THR A 391 22.85 -18.31 -21.67
C THR A 391 23.54 -17.15 -22.38
N ASN A 392 22.97 -15.95 -22.31
CA ASN A 392 23.45 -14.78 -23.04
C ASN A 392 24.64 -14.10 -22.34
N LEU A 393 25.03 -14.55 -21.13
CA LEU A 393 26.21 -14.03 -20.42
C LEU A 393 27.53 -14.58 -20.95
N PHE A 394 27.55 -15.81 -21.48
CA PHE A 394 28.78 -16.51 -21.86
C PHE A 394 28.73 -17.04 -23.30
N THR A 395 27.61 -16.80 -24.00
CA THR A 395 27.44 -17.17 -25.41
C THR A 395 27.63 -15.92 -26.26
N HIS A 396 28.67 -15.91 -27.08
CA HIS A 396 28.96 -14.84 -28.01
C HIS A 396 28.90 -15.38 -29.44
N ASN A 397 28.02 -14.85 -30.30
CA ASN A 397 27.82 -15.31 -31.68
C ASN A 397 27.69 -16.84 -31.79
N GLY A 398 26.92 -17.46 -30.87
CA GLY A 398 26.73 -18.92 -30.82
C GLY A 398 27.91 -19.74 -30.26
N THR A 399 29.01 -19.09 -29.88
CA THR A 399 30.20 -19.74 -29.31
C THR A 399 30.21 -19.59 -27.79
N VAL A 400 30.40 -20.71 -27.08
CA VAL A 400 30.40 -20.77 -25.61
C VAL A 400 31.83 -20.62 -25.08
N ASN A 401 32.09 -19.52 -24.37
CA ASN A 401 33.37 -19.29 -23.71
C ASN A 401 33.41 -20.03 -22.36
N THR A 402 34.28 -21.03 -22.24
CA THR A 402 34.30 -21.92 -21.06
C THR A 402 34.84 -21.21 -19.81
N SER A 403 35.78 -20.28 -19.94
CA SER A 403 36.32 -19.47 -18.84
C SER A 403 35.27 -18.50 -18.28
N GLU A 404 34.58 -17.78 -19.15
CA GLU A 404 33.50 -16.84 -18.81
C GLU A 404 32.30 -17.55 -18.19
N LYS A 405 31.99 -18.76 -18.65
CA LYS A 405 30.95 -19.61 -18.05
C LYS A 405 31.20 -19.88 -16.57
N VAL A 406 32.43 -20.22 -16.17
CA VAL A 406 32.77 -20.50 -14.76
C VAL A 406 32.60 -19.25 -13.90
N VAL A 407 33.10 -18.10 -14.39
CA VAL A 407 32.97 -16.82 -13.68
C VAL A 407 31.49 -16.41 -13.56
N ALA A 408 30.70 -16.61 -14.63
CA ALA A 408 29.27 -16.33 -14.64
C ALA A 408 28.51 -17.22 -13.64
N GLN A 409 28.85 -18.52 -13.55
CA GLN A 409 28.27 -19.44 -12.57
C GLN A 409 28.57 -19.00 -11.14
N LEU A 410 29.81 -18.61 -10.87
CA LEU A 410 30.22 -18.21 -9.53
C LEU A 410 29.52 -16.93 -9.10
N ILE A 411 29.49 -15.91 -9.96
CA ILE A 411 28.87 -14.61 -9.68
C ILE A 411 27.34 -14.73 -9.57
N CYS A 412 26.68 -15.41 -10.51
CA CYS A 412 25.23 -15.57 -10.46
C CYS A 412 24.82 -16.48 -9.30
N GLY A 413 25.61 -17.51 -8.99
CA GLY A 413 25.38 -18.40 -7.86
C GLY A 413 25.52 -17.70 -6.52
N SER A 414 26.58 -16.89 -6.33
CA SER A 414 26.76 -16.10 -5.12
C SER A 414 25.69 -15.01 -4.98
N PHE A 415 25.36 -14.31 -6.06
CA PHE A 415 24.28 -13.33 -6.08
C PHE A 415 22.93 -13.97 -5.70
N TYR A 416 22.59 -15.13 -6.28
CA TYR A 416 21.35 -15.84 -5.94
C TYR A 416 21.29 -16.25 -4.47
N ALA A 417 22.40 -16.77 -3.92
CA ALA A 417 22.48 -17.16 -2.51
C ALA A 417 22.33 -15.95 -1.55
N PHE A 418 22.99 -14.84 -1.83
CA PHE A 418 22.88 -13.65 -0.98
C PHE A 418 21.56 -12.89 -1.18
N MET A 419 21.17 -12.60 -2.42
CA MET A 419 20.04 -11.73 -2.69
C MET A 419 18.69 -12.47 -2.68
N SER A 420 18.59 -13.60 -3.37
CA SER A 420 17.31 -14.34 -3.45
C SER A 420 17.06 -15.18 -2.20
N ILE A 421 18.05 -15.92 -1.71
CA ILE A 421 17.85 -16.76 -0.51
C ILE A 421 17.91 -15.90 0.76
N THR A 422 19.00 -15.18 0.99
CA THR A 422 19.22 -14.50 2.28
C THR A 422 18.41 -13.21 2.40
N CYS A 423 18.52 -12.27 1.46
CA CYS A 423 17.85 -10.97 1.57
C CYS A 423 16.32 -11.08 1.50
N ILE A 424 15.74 -11.89 0.62
CA ILE A 424 14.27 -12.08 0.60
C ILE A 424 13.78 -12.75 1.89
N SER A 425 14.46 -13.78 2.39
CA SER A 425 14.06 -14.44 3.65
C SER A 425 14.12 -13.47 4.83
N LEU A 426 15.17 -12.63 4.89
CA LEU A 426 15.29 -11.59 5.90
C LEU A 426 14.19 -10.53 5.77
N TYR A 427 13.85 -10.12 4.53
CA TYR A 427 12.75 -9.19 4.28
C TYR A 427 11.41 -9.73 4.76
N ILE A 428 11.10 -11.00 4.45
CA ILE A 428 9.89 -11.68 4.92
C ILE A 428 9.86 -11.72 6.46
N GLY A 429 11.00 -11.97 7.10
CA GLY A 429 11.13 -11.92 8.56
C GLY A 429 10.77 -10.55 9.16
N ILE A 430 11.34 -9.47 8.61
CA ILE A 430 11.04 -8.09 9.05
C ILE A 430 9.57 -7.74 8.81
N LEU A 431 9.03 -8.11 7.65
CA LEU A 431 7.62 -7.90 7.32
C LEU A 431 6.70 -8.64 8.30
N SER A 432 7.01 -9.89 8.64
CA SER A 432 6.22 -10.71 9.57
C SER A 432 6.21 -10.13 10.98
N GLN A 433 7.37 -9.67 11.48
CA GLN A 433 7.47 -9.02 12.79
C GLN A 433 6.68 -7.70 12.82
N THR A 434 6.83 -6.88 11.78
CA THR A 434 6.08 -5.62 11.64
C THR A 434 4.58 -5.88 11.57
N PHE A 435 4.16 -6.87 10.78
CA PHE A 435 2.75 -7.26 10.69
C PHE A 435 2.21 -7.67 12.06
N THR A 436 2.90 -8.55 12.79
CA THR A 436 2.48 -9.01 14.12
C THR A 436 2.40 -7.85 15.13
N ARG A 437 3.39 -6.95 15.12
CA ARG A 437 3.44 -5.77 15.99
C ARG A 437 2.25 -4.83 15.76
N VAL A 438 1.85 -4.63 14.52
CA VAL A 438 0.75 -3.72 14.18
C VAL A 438 -0.60 -4.42 14.27
N PHE A 439 -0.65 -5.73 13.99
CA PHE A 439 -1.86 -6.54 14.07
C PHE A 439 -2.35 -6.75 15.50
N SER A 440 -1.45 -6.86 16.48
CA SER A 440 -1.84 -6.96 17.90
C SER A 440 -2.70 -5.77 18.37
N ASN A 441 -2.51 -4.59 17.79
CA ASN A 441 -3.28 -3.38 18.07
C ASN A 441 -4.35 -3.07 17.01
N ALA A 442 -4.64 -3.98 16.08
CA ALA A 442 -5.53 -3.75 14.95
C ALA A 442 -6.93 -3.30 15.36
N ALA A 443 -7.47 -3.88 16.44
CA ALA A 443 -8.77 -3.48 16.97
C ALA A 443 -8.76 -2.00 17.43
N ALA A 444 -7.79 -1.61 18.25
CA ALA A 444 -7.60 -0.23 18.71
C ALA A 444 -7.47 0.74 17.53
N THR A 445 -6.65 0.39 16.54
CA THR A 445 -6.48 1.17 15.30
C THR A 445 -7.79 1.23 14.49
N ALA A 446 -8.57 0.16 14.41
CA ALA A 446 -9.84 0.14 13.67
C ALA A 446 -10.87 1.12 14.26
N TYR A 447 -10.98 1.15 15.60
CA TYR A 447 -11.86 2.07 16.30
C TYR A 447 -11.34 3.51 16.22
N MET A 448 -10.01 3.70 16.25
CA MET A 448 -9.37 5.00 16.08
C MET A 448 -9.68 5.61 14.71
N LEU A 449 -9.44 4.86 13.63
CA LEU A 449 -9.72 5.29 12.25
C LEU A 449 -11.22 5.56 12.03
N GLN A 450 -12.09 4.73 12.62
CA GLN A 450 -13.54 4.95 12.58
C GLN A 450 -13.94 6.23 13.31
N ALA A 451 -13.40 6.47 14.51
CA ALA A 451 -13.69 7.67 15.28
C ALA A 451 -13.21 8.93 14.55
N GLU A 452 -12.04 8.89 13.94
CA GLU A 452 -11.52 9.99 13.13
C GLU A 452 -12.44 10.30 11.94
N ALA A 453 -12.77 9.29 11.14
CA ALA A 453 -13.68 9.44 10.01
C ALA A 453 -15.06 9.98 10.43
N LEU A 454 -15.53 9.55 11.60
CA LEU A 454 -16.80 9.97 12.18
C LEU A 454 -16.78 11.41 12.67
N ILE A 455 -15.68 11.89 13.25
CA ILE A 455 -15.49 13.30 13.63
C ILE A 455 -15.48 14.17 12.37
N ILE A 456 -14.78 13.75 11.32
CA ILE A 456 -14.75 14.48 10.03
C ILE A 456 -16.16 14.53 9.43
N ALA A 457 -16.89 13.41 9.44
CA ALA A 457 -18.27 13.35 8.98
C ALA A 457 -19.17 14.27 9.83
N GLU A 458 -18.99 14.32 11.14
CA GLU A 458 -19.77 15.20 12.03
C GLU A 458 -19.56 16.69 11.73
N LYS A 459 -18.32 17.08 11.40
CA LYS A 459 -17.98 18.46 11.01
C LYS A 459 -18.59 18.85 9.65
N LYS A 460 -18.78 17.88 8.75
CA LYS A 460 -19.42 18.08 7.44
C LYS A 460 -20.95 18.11 7.49
N LEU A 461 -21.58 17.69 8.60
CA LEU A 461 -23.04 17.72 8.74
C LEU A 461 -23.59 19.15 8.72
N SER A 462 -24.70 19.34 8.02
CA SER A 462 -25.48 20.59 8.09
C SER A 462 -25.97 20.86 9.52
N LYS A 463 -26.10 22.14 9.90
CA LYS A 463 -26.54 22.58 11.24
C LYS A 463 -27.87 21.94 11.67
N LYS A 464 -28.80 21.73 10.73
CA LYS A 464 -30.09 21.08 10.97
C LYS A 464 -29.92 19.62 11.39
N LYS A 465 -29.20 18.85 10.57
CA LYS A 465 -28.93 17.42 10.82
C LYS A 465 -28.07 17.20 12.06
N LYS A 466 -27.11 18.11 12.32
CA LYS A 466 -26.34 18.10 13.57
C LYS A 466 -27.23 18.27 14.80
N LYS A 467 -28.20 19.20 14.76
CA LYS A 467 -29.16 19.40 15.86
C LYS A 467 -30.07 18.19 16.06
N GLU A 468 -30.49 17.56 14.97
CA GLU A 468 -31.29 16.33 14.99
C GLU A 468 -30.53 15.15 15.63
N VAL A 469 -29.30 14.90 15.21
CA VAL A 469 -28.42 13.87 15.79
C VAL A 469 -28.20 14.12 17.29
N GLN A 470 -27.89 15.37 17.68
CA GLN A 470 -27.72 15.72 19.09
C GLN A 470 -29.01 15.56 19.91
N ASN A 471 -30.18 15.82 19.32
CA ASN A 471 -31.46 15.59 19.98
C ASN A 471 -31.73 14.09 20.14
N ALA A 472 -31.42 13.29 19.12
CA ALA A 472 -31.58 11.84 19.18
C ALA A 472 -30.69 11.23 20.27
N ILE A 473 -29.43 11.64 20.36
CA ILE A 473 -28.50 11.15 21.40
C ILE A 473 -28.92 11.62 22.79
N ALA A 474 -29.40 12.85 22.94
CA ALA A 474 -29.88 13.37 24.22
C ALA A 474 -31.13 12.63 24.73
N ASN A 475 -32.04 12.25 23.82
CA ASN A 475 -33.33 11.67 24.19
C ASN A 475 -33.29 10.14 24.33
N TYR A 476 -32.48 9.43 23.51
CA TYR A 476 -32.51 7.97 23.42
C TYR A 476 -31.25 7.28 23.98
N CYS A 477 -30.17 8.01 24.23
CA CYS A 477 -28.89 7.42 24.67
C CYS A 477 -28.54 7.77 26.13
N SER A 478 -29.54 8.05 26.98
CA SER A 478 -29.33 8.34 28.42
C SER A 478 -30.57 8.03 29.28
N PRO A 479 -30.72 6.78 29.75
CA PRO A 479 -29.81 5.65 29.56
C PRO A 479 -30.08 4.89 28.24
N GLU A 480 -29.01 4.49 27.54
CA GLU A 480 -29.12 3.39 26.60
C GLU A 480 -29.03 2.08 27.39
N ILE A 481 -30.06 1.24 27.32
CA ILE A 481 -30.10 -0.06 27.97
C ILE A 481 -29.68 -1.11 26.95
N VAL A 482 -28.58 -1.80 27.23
CA VAL A 482 -28.13 -2.95 26.45
C VAL A 482 -28.37 -4.19 27.30
N PHE A 483 -29.21 -5.09 26.80
CA PHE A 483 -29.35 -6.43 27.35
C PHE A 483 -28.11 -7.23 26.93
N GLU A 484 -27.47 -7.90 27.87
CA GLU A 484 -26.55 -8.98 27.53
C GLU A 484 -27.42 -10.09 26.91
N ILE A 485 -27.38 -10.18 25.57
CA ILE A 485 -27.98 -11.31 24.86
C ILE A 485 -27.10 -12.51 25.19
N GLU A 486 -27.67 -13.50 25.87
CA GLU A 486 -27.14 -14.86 25.89
C GLU A 486 -27.13 -15.33 24.42
N ASP A 487 -25.93 -15.62 23.90
CA ASP A 487 -25.61 -16.13 22.55
C ASP A 487 -25.39 -15.13 21.39
N GLU A 488 -24.11 -14.72 21.27
CA GLU A 488 -23.35 -14.66 20.01
C GLU A 488 -21.83 -14.46 20.28
N ALA A 489 -21.48 -13.97 21.48
CA ALA A 489 -20.10 -13.93 21.95
C ALA A 489 -19.57 -15.32 22.36
N GLU A 490 -20.45 -16.29 22.64
CA GLU A 490 -20.04 -17.69 22.82
C GLU A 490 -19.58 -18.32 21.51
N GLY A 491 -20.09 -17.96 20.33
CA GLY A 491 -19.59 -18.49 19.06
C GLY A 491 -18.15 -18.05 18.77
N ALA A 492 -17.83 -16.75 18.95
CA ALA A 492 -16.47 -16.26 18.73
C ALA A 492 -15.51 -16.66 19.85
N SER A 493 -15.98 -16.74 21.11
CA SER A 493 -15.16 -17.18 22.25
C SER A 493 -14.99 -18.70 22.30
N GLN A 494 -15.95 -19.48 21.79
CA GLN A 494 -15.86 -20.93 21.60
C GLN A 494 -15.01 -21.25 20.39
N VAL A 495 -15.10 -20.49 19.29
CA VAL A 495 -14.17 -20.61 18.16
C VAL A 495 -12.76 -20.19 18.57
N LEU A 496 -12.58 -19.13 19.39
CA LEU A 496 -11.28 -18.77 19.95
C LEU A 496 -10.77 -19.82 20.95
N ALA A 497 -11.61 -20.35 21.82
CA ALA A 497 -11.23 -21.43 22.73
C ALA A 497 -10.96 -22.74 21.99
N MET A 498 -11.68 -23.03 20.91
CA MET A 498 -11.43 -24.16 20.03
C MET A 498 -10.16 -23.96 19.20
N LEU A 499 -9.88 -22.75 18.71
CA LEU A 499 -8.63 -22.38 18.05
C LEU A 499 -7.45 -22.44 19.04
N GLU A 500 -7.63 -22.03 20.29
CA GLU A 500 -6.63 -22.14 21.33
C GLU A 500 -6.38 -23.61 21.69
N ASN A 501 -7.44 -24.44 21.76
CA ASN A 501 -7.31 -25.87 21.99
C ASN A 501 -6.65 -26.58 20.80
N ILE A 502 -7.00 -26.21 19.56
CA ILE A 502 -6.34 -26.68 18.33
C ILE A 502 -4.88 -26.24 18.31
N SER A 503 -4.58 -24.99 18.67
CA SER A 503 -3.21 -24.48 18.76
C SER A 503 -2.39 -25.28 19.78
N ARG A 504 -2.95 -25.59 20.95
CA ARG A 504 -2.30 -26.44 21.96
C ARG A 504 -2.12 -27.89 21.47
N GLN A 505 -3.07 -28.43 20.71
CA GLN A 505 -2.93 -29.74 20.09
C GLN A 505 -1.84 -29.74 19.02
N ILE A 506 -1.74 -28.69 18.21
CA ILE A 506 -0.67 -28.53 17.20
C ILE A 506 0.69 -28.42 17.90
N GLU A 507 0.78 -27.65 18.98
CA GLU A 507 2.03 -27.52 19.76
C GLU A 507 2.42 -28.86 20.41
N PHE A 508 1.45 -29.62 20.91
CA PHE A 508 1.68 -30.98 21.41
C PHE A 508 2.14 -31.94 20.31
N LEU A 509 1.54 -31.86 19.12
CA LEU A 509 1.93 -32.67 17.96
C LEU A 509 3.32 -32.29 17.43
N GLN A 510 3.66 -30.99 17.40
CA GLN A 510 5.00 -30.52 17.04
C GLN A 510 6.05 -31.00 18.05
N LYS A 511 5.73 -30.96 19.35
CA LYS A 511 6.60 -31.50 20.38
C LYS A 511 6.76 -33.01 20.24
N GLY A 512 5.68 -33.75 19.97
CA GLY A 512 5.72 -35.18 19.68
C GLY A 512 6.55 -35.50 18.43
N GLN A 513 6.45 -34.69 17.37
CA GLN A 513 7.31 -34.83 16.19
C GLN A 513 8.79 -34.56 16.51
N ALA A 514 9.09 -33.58 17.35
CA ALA A 514 10.46 -33.31 17.77
C ALA A 514 11.04 -34.47 18.60
N GLU A 515 10.26 -35.04 19.52
CA GLU A 515 10.67 -36.22 20.31
C GLU A 515 10.84 -37.46 19.43
N LEU A 516 9.96 -37.68 18.45
CA LEU A 516 10.09 -38.77 17.48
C LEU A 516 11.30 -38.59 16.57
N LYS A 517 11.60 -37.36 16.15
CA LYS A 517 12.78 -37.05 15.36
C LYS A 517 14.06 -37.30 16.15
N GLN A 518 14.12 -36.84 17.40
CA GLN A 518 15.24 -37.14 18.30
C GLN A 518 15.43 -38.65 18.50
N LYS A 519 14.34 -39.40 18.64
CA LYS A 519 14.41 -40.86 18.79
C LYS A 519 14.83 -41.56 17.49
N SER A 520 14.41 -41.04 16.33
CA SER A 520 14.86 -41.50 15.02
C SER A 520 16.36 -41.27 14.86
N ASP A 521 16.85 -40.08 15.18
CA ASP A 521 18.27 -39.71 15.10
C ASP A 521 19.12 -40.60 16.03
N TYR A 522 18.63 -40.90 17.24
CA TYR A 522 19.29 -41.83 18.17
C TYR A 522 19.37 -43.26 17.62
N ILE A 523 18.29 -43.77 17.02
CA ILE A 523 18.27 -45.11 16.41
C ILE A 523 19.21 -45.18 15.20
N GLU A 524 19.30 -44.10 14.42
CA GLU A 524 20.21 -44.02 13.28
C GLU A 524 21.69 -44.00 13.74
N GLU A 525 21.99 -43.32 14.83
CA GLU A 525 23.31 -43.34 15.47
C GLU A 525 23.65 -44.73 16.05
N GLU A 526 22.71 -45.38 16.73
CA GLU A 526 22.89 -46.73 17.27
C GLU A 526 23.09 -47.77 16.15
N ALA A 527 22.29 -47.70 15.08
CA ALA A 527 22.46 -48.57 13.91
C ALA A 527 23.81 -48.37 13.21
N SER A 528 24.28 -47.12 13.13
CA SER A 528 25.60 -46.80 12.57
C SER A 528 26.73 -47.37 13.44
N SER A 529 26.59 -47.33 14.76
CA SER A 529 27.55 -47.92 15.69
C SER A 529 27.64 -49.45 15.57
N LEU A 530 26.49 -50.12 15.41
CA LEU A 530 26.42 -51.57 15.23
C LEU A 530 26.99 -52.01 13.87
N LEU A 531 26.79 -51.23 12.81
CA LEU A 531 27.41 -51.48 11.51
C LEU A 531 28.93 -51.36 11.60
N TYR A 532 29.44 -50.34 12.30
CA TYR A 532 30.88 -50.19 12.54
C TYR A 532 31.45 -51.37 13.35
N GLU A 533 30.76 -51.83 14.39
CA GLU A 533 31.19 -53.00 15.18
C GLU A 533 31.17 -54.28 14.34
N LYS A 534 30.14 -54.47 13.52
CA LYS A 534 30.06 -55.60 12.58
C LYS A 534 31.22 -55.59 11.58
N ASP A 535 31.52 -54.45 10.97
CA ASP A 535 32.62 -54.33 10.01
C ASP A 535 33.97 -54.62 10.68
N LYS A 536 34.17 -54.13 11.90
CA LYS A 536 35.37 -54.46 12.70
C LYS A 536 35.51 -55.95 12.99
N ILE A 537 34.41 -56.64 13.30
CA ILE A 537 34.42 -58.10 13.51
C ILE A 537 34.74 -58.84 12.21
N ILE A 538 34.21 -58.39 11.08
CA ILE A 538 34.51 -58.98 9.76
C ILE A 538 35.99 -58.82 9.43
N ASP A 539 36.57 -57.65 9.69
CA ASP A 539 38.00 -57.39 9.48
C ASP A 539 38.87 -58.28 10.38
N ASP A 540 38.53 -58.41 11.67
CA ASP A 540 39.26 -59.30 12.60
C ASP A 540 39.18 -60.77 12.18
N LEU A 541 38.01 -61.23 11.73
CA LEU A 541 37.82 -62.58 11.17
C LEU A 541 38.63 -62.79 9.89
N SER A 542 38.67 -61.79 9.01
CA SER A 542 39.44 -61.86 7.78
C SER A 542 40.94 -61.98 8.07
N VAL A 543 41.45 -61.22 9.04
CA VAL A 543 42.85 -61.31 9.50
C VAL A 543 43.13 -62.70 10.08
N ARG A 544 42.23 -63.23 10.91
CA ARG A 544 42.41 -64.54 11.55
C ARG A 544 42.34 -65.70 10.55
N ILE A 545 41.51 -65.59 9.52
CA ILE A 545 41.48 -66.56 8.41
C ILE A 545 42.77 -66.48 7.60
N GLN A 546 43.32 -65.29 7.36
CA GLN A 546 44.62 -65.10 6.70
C GLN A 546 45.75 -65.77 7.50
N ASP A 547 45.75 -65.63 8.82
CA ASP A 547 46.73 -66.26 9.73
C ASP A 547 46.58 -67.80 9.76
N LEU A 548 45.36 -68.33 9.64
CA LEU A 548 45.12 -69.77 9.54
C LEU A 548 45.55 -70.34 8.19
N MET A 549 45.34 -69.60 7.09
CA MET A 549 45.83 -70.03 5.77
C MET A 549 47.36 -70.02 5.69
N THR A 550 48.03 -69.08 6.37
CA THR A 550 49.50 -69.02 6.39
C THR A 550 50.16 -70.04 7.33
N SER A 551 49.45 -70.55 8.33
CA SER A 551 49.93 -71.64 9.21
C SER A 551 49.64 -73.06 8.70
N SER A 552 48.83 -73.19 7.65
CA SER A 552 48.57 -74.45 6.94
C SER A 552 49.67 -74.83 5.93
N ASP A 553 50.59 -73.91 5.62
CA ASP A 553 51.68 -74.10 4.65
C ASP A 553 53.04 -74.42 5.32
N THR A 554 53.03 -74.78 6.61
CA THR A 554 54.17 -75.35 7.36
C THR A 554 53.83 -76.75 7.84
#